data_AF-A0A087DNQ0-F1
#
_entry.id   AF-A0A087DNQ0-F1
#
_cell.length_a   1.000
_cell.length_b   1.000
_cell.length_c   1.000
_cell.angle_alpha   90.00
_cell.angle_beta   90.00
_cell.angle_gamma   90.00
#
_symmetry.space_group_name_H-M   'P 1'
#
loop_
_entity.id
_entity.type
_entity.pdbx_description
1 polymer ?
#
loop_
_entity_poly.entity_id
_entity_poly.type
_entity_poly.pdbx_seq_one_letter_code
_entity_poly.pdbx_strand_id
1 'polypeptide(L)'
;MGHFAFLLLYAIFPLFILVCYRNSVLDKIFDYLSSIIAWLALSSSILWLFGPFLGVLKPNCTFPDTWSDGSLSSGEAFGYYGLLYQLQWSGFGSFLGFRNTSIFGEGPAFAFYLIIALLVELLYFKKYKLWRVFSFIAALVTSFSTTGWILALGIFVAYFYCKSTISKRARNLIVFIAFCLFCAAFSVSHVLFASKVDTSSGAIHMDDFKAGFAAWLSSPILGNGIGNNDAVVPFMSSFRDNNTGFSNTFLFVLATGGLLYFALWLASFWGYYRAKGNARWFGLFSSL
;
A
#
# COMPACT_ATOMS: atom_id res chain seq x y z
N MET A 1 8.94 -3.01 -21.58
CA MET A 1 7.75 -2.24 -21.16
C MET A 1 8.02 -1.17 -20.08
N GLY A 2 9.18 -1.15 -19.40
CA GLY A 2 9.46 -0.25 -18.26
C GLY A 2 9.51 1.26 -18.57
N HIS A 3 10.15 1.69 -19.66
CA HIS A 3 10.33 3.12 -19.97
C HIS A 3 9.02 3.88 -20.24
N PHE A 4 8.08 3.25 -20.95
CA PHE A 4 6.82 3.89 -21.38
C PHE A 4 5.81 3.98 -20.23
N ALA A 5 5.65 2.90 -19.45
CA ALA A 5 4.82 2.92 -18.25
C ALA A 5 5.32 3.97 -17.24
N PHE A 6 6.63 4.15 -17.13
CA PHE A 6 7.23 5.13 -16.25
C PHE A 6 6.94 6.60 -16.65
N LEU A 7 7.12 6.97 -17.92
CA LEU A 7 6.77 8.32 -18.42
C LEU A 7 5.31 8.65 -18.15
N LEU A 8 4.44 7.66 -18.33
CA LEU A 8 3.01 7.78 -18.11
C LEU A 8 2.67 7.97 -16.62
N LEU A 9 3.34 7.23 -15.73
CA LEU A 9 3.01 7.22 -14.30
C LEU A 9 3.65 8.37 -13.51
N TYR A 10 4.81 8.87 -13.92
CA TYR A 10 5.56 9.85 -13.11
C TYR A 10 5.70 11.23 -13.74
N ALA A 11 5.55 11.36 -15.07
CA ALA A 11 5.47 12.66 -15.72
C ALA A 11 4.03 13.04 -16.07
N ILE A 12 3.26 12.12 -16.68
CA ILE A 12 1.90 12.41 -17.15
C ILE A 12 0.88 12.36 -16.01
N PHE A 13 0.99 11.43 -15.07
CA PHE A 13 0.01 11.31 -13.98
C PHE A 13 -0.09 12.56 -13.08
N PRO A 14 1.01 13.20 -12.63
CA PRO A 14 0.88 14.47 -11.89
C PRO A 14 0.25 15.58 -12.73
N LEU A 15 0.58 15.66 -14.03
CA LEU A 15 -0.04 16.61 -14.95
C LEU A 15 -1.54 16.33 -15.12
N PHE A 16 -1.93 15.06 -15.21
CA PHE A 16 -3.33 14.64 -15.25
C PHE A 16 -4.09 15.07 -13.99
N ILE A 17 -3.53 14.84 -12.80
CA ILE A 17 -4.12 15.29 -11.54
C ILE A 17 -4.28 16.82 -11.51
N LEU A 18 -3.28 17.57 -11.99
CA LEU A 18 -3.36 19.04 -12.10
C LEU A 18 -4.46 19.48 -13.07
N VAL A 19 -4.59 18.82 -14.22
CA VAL A 19 -5.66 19.09 -15.19
C VAL A 19 -7.02 18.78 -14.59
N CYS A 20 -7.18 17.65 -13.89
CA CYS A 20 -8.41 17.30 -13.19
C CYS A 20 -8.77 18.30 -12.10
N TYR A 21 -7.77 18.80 -11.35
CA TYR A 21 -7.94 19.82 -10.34
C TYR A 21 -8.40 21.15 -10.94
N ARG A 22 -7.73 21.63 -12.00
CA ARG A 22 -8.08 22.89 -12.68
C ARG A 22 -9.49 22.86 -13.29
N ASN A 23 -9.95 21.70 -13.72
CA ASN A 23 -11.29 21.51 -14.30
C ASN A 23 -12.35 21.10 -13.27
N SER A 24 -12.04 21.11 -11.96
CA SER A 24 -12.97 20.72 -10.89
C SER A 24 -13.55 19.31 -11.03
N VAL A 25 -12.79 18.40 -11.67
CA VAL A 25 -13.18 16.99 -11.88
C VAL A 25 -12.60 16.08 -10.79
N LEU A 26 -11.52 16.53 -10.12
CA LEU A 26 -10.79 15.73 -9.14
C LEU A 26 -11.69 15.22 -7.99
N ASP A 27 -12.59 16.05 -7.49
CA ASP A 27 -13.56 15.68 -6.44
C ASP A 27 -14.41 14.48 -6.85
N LYS A 28 -14.88 14.45 -8.11
CA LYS A 28 -15.70 13.36 -8.64
C LYS A 28 -14.87 12.08 -8.79
N ILE A 29 -13.64 12.19 -9.28
CA ILE A 29 -12.73 11.04 -9.44
C ILE A 29 -12.47 10.40 -8.08
N PHE A 30 -12.13 11.20 -7.08
CA PHE A 30 -11.91 10.73 -5.72
C PHE A 30 -13.18 10.16 -5.08
N ASP A 31 -14.36 10.74 -5.36
CA ASP A 31 -15.62 10.20 -4.83
C ASP A 31 -15.96 8.83 -5.45
N TYR A 32 -15.73 8.65 -6.75
CA TYR A 32 -15.89 7.37 -7.43
C TYR A 32 -14.86 6.34 -6.94
N LEU A 33 -13.59 6.72 -6.81
CA LEU A 33 -12.54 5.85 -6.29
C LEU A 33 -12.88 5.35 -4.89
N SER A 34 -13.21 6.25 -3.96
CA SER A 34 -13.60 5.90 -2.60
C SER A 34 -14.90 5.07 -2.56
N SER A 35 -15.87 5.36 -3.43
CA SER A 35 -17.09 4.53 -3.56
C SER A 35 -16.78 3.10 -3.98
N ILE A 36 -15.99 2.91 -5.03
CA ILE A 36 -15.67 1.60 -5.59
C ILE A 36 -14.92 0.77 -4.55
N ILE A 37 -13.90 1.36 -3.92
CA ILE A 37 -13.12 0.68 -2.88
C ILE A 37 -14.01 0.37 -1.68
N ALA A 38 -14.95 1.23 -1.31
CA ALA A 38 -15.83 0.98 -0.17
C ALA A 38 -16.80 -0.18 -0.43
N TRP A 39 -17.33 -0.28 -1.65
CA TRP A 39 -18.18 -1.41 -2.05
C TRP A 39 -17.40 -2.72 -2.11
N LEU A 40 -16.18 -2.71 -2.65
CA LEU A 40 -15.29 -3.87 -2.63
C LEU A 40 -14.95 -4.28 -1.18
N ALA A 41 -14.63 -3.31 -0.33
CA ALA A 41 -14.32 -3.53 1.07
C ALA A 41 -15.50 -4.12 1.86
N LEU A 42 -16.71 -3.58 1.66
CA LEU A 42 -17.91 -4.06 2.33
C LEU A 42 -18.29 -5.48 1.87
N SER A 43 -18.36 -5.70 0.55
CA SER A 43 -18.73 -6.99 -0.02
C SER A 43 -17.72 -8.09 0.34
N SER A 44 -16.43 -7.82 0.19
CA SER A 44 -15.38 -8.78 0.56
C SER A 44 -15.37 -9.08 2.06
N SER A 45 -15.60 -8.10 2.94
CA SER A 45 -15.65 -8.33 4.38
C SER A 45 -16.84 -9.21 4.79
N ILE A 46 -18.00 -9.01 4.16
CA ILE A 46 -19.19 -9.85 4.37
C ILE A 46 -18.92 -11.27 3.88
N LEU A 47 -18.39 -11.43 2.66
CA LEU A 47 -18.06 -12.74 2.10
C LEU A 47 -16.96 -13.45 2.90
N TRP A 48 -15.99 -12.70 3.43
CA TRP A 48 -14.92 -13.25 4.26
C TRP A 48 -15.48 -13.79 5.58
N LEU A 49 -16.37 -13.02 6.22
CA LEU A 49 -17.02 -13.43 7.46
C LEU A 49 -17.85 -14.70 7.27
N PHE A 50 -18.73 -14.74 6.28
CA PHE A 50 -19.63 -15.87 6.09
C PHE A 50 -18.99 -17.06 5.37
N GLY A 51 -17.96 -16.84 4.54
CA GLY A 51 -17.26 -17.88 3.81
C GLY A 51 -16.09 -18.45 4.61
N PRO A 52 -14.85 -17.97 4.42
CA PRO A 52 -13.67 -18.52 5.07
C PRO A 52 -13.70 -18.53 6.60
N PHE A 53 -14.34 -17.55 7.25
CA PHE A 53 -14.30 -17.42 8.71
C PHE A 53 -15.36 -18.29 9.43
N LEU A 54 -16.64 -18.18 9.05
CA LEU A 54 -17.72 -18.97 9.67
C LEU A 54 -17.99 -20.31 8.96
N GLY A 55 -17.55 -20.49 7.71
CA GLY A 55 -17.79 -21.72 6.92
C GLY A 55 -19.23 -21.88 6.42
N VAL A 56 -20.08 -20.86 6.51
CA VAL A 56 -21.50 -20.91 6.10
C VAL A 56 -21.61 -20.90 4.57
N LEU A 57 -20.82 -20.08 3.89
CA LEU A 57 -20.75 -20.01 2.43
C LEU A 57 -19.63 -20.89 1.90
N LYS A 58 -19.95 -21.69 0.88
CA LYS A 58 -18.96 -22.46 0.12
C LYS A 58 -18.43 -21.62 -1.05
N PRO A 59 -17.16 -21.79 -1.45
CA PRO A 59 -16.64 -21.16 -2.67
C PRO A 59 -17.48 -21.54 -3.89
N ASN A 60 -17.70 -20.59 -4.79
CA ASN A 60 -18.54 -20.76 -5.99
C ASN A 60 -17.83 -20.37 -7.30
N CYS A 61 -16.58 -19.92 -7.23
CA CYS A 61 -15.74 -19.69 -8.41
C CYS A 61 -14.30 -20.12 -8.13
N THR A 62 -13.53 -20.31 -9.19
CA THR A 62 -12.09 -20.56 -9.13
C THR A 62 -11.35 -19.53 -9.98
N PHE A 63 -10.08 -19.31 -9.67
CA PHE A 63 -9.16 -18.45 -10.42
C PHE A 63 -7.83 -19.20 -10.60
N PRO A 64 -7.25 -19.26 -11.81
CA PRO A 64 -5.96 -19.90 -12.01
C PRO A 64 -4.88 -19.18 -11.21
N ASP A 65 -4.25 -19.86 -10.25
CA ASP A 65 -3.20 -19.27 -9.43
C ASP A 65 -1.83 -19.56 -10.05
N THR A 66 -1.26 -18.54 -10.68
CA THR A 66 0.13 -18.55 -11.16
C THR A 66 1.06 -17.78 -10.21
N TRP A 67 0.55 -17.30 -9.08
CA TRP A 67 1.24 -16.38 -8.18
C TRP A 67 1.84 -17.09 -6.96
N SER A 68 1.20 -18.16 -6.47
CA SER A 68 1.84 -19.03 -5.48
C SER A 68 2.74 -20.05 -6.17
N ASP A 69 3.96 -20.26 -5.65
CA ASP A 69 4.91 -21.30 -6.08
C ASP A 69 4.38 -22.72 -5.75
N GLY A 70 3.17 -23.07 -6.20
CA GLY A 70 2.57 -24.39 -6.05
C GLY A 70 2.01 -24.71 -4.66
N SER A 71 1.76 -23.72 -3.80
CA SER A 71 1.21 -23.96 -2.45
C SER A 71 -0.27 -24.39 -2.43
N LEU A 72 -0.99 -24.15 -3.53
CA LEU A 72 -2.32 -24.69 -3.77
C LEU A 72 -2.17 -25.95 -4.63
N SER A 73 -2.52 -27.09 -4.05
CA SER A 73 -2.38 -28.43 -4.67
C SER A 73 -3.10 -28.60 -6.02
N SER A 74 -3.98 -27.67 -6.38
CA SER A 74 -4.78 -27.65 -7.61
C SER A 74 -4.30 -26.65 -8.67
N GLY A 75 -3.38 -25.73 -8.36
CA GLY A 75 -3.08 -24.58 -9.24
C GLY A 75 -4.26 -23.60 -9.42
N GLU A 76 -5.30 -23.72 -8.58
CA GLU A 76 -6.50 -22.89 -8.62
C GLU A 76 -6.82 -22.34 -7.23
N ALA A 77 -7.09 -21.04 -7.16
CA ALA A 77 -7.59 -20.37 -5.97
C ALA A 77 -9.12 -20.39 -5.92
N PHE A 78 -9.68 -20.87 -4.82
CA PHE A 78 -11.12 -20.84 -4.57
C PHE A 78 -11.59 -19.42 -4.23
N GLY A 79 -12.75 -19.02 -4.75
CA GLY A 79 -13.30 -17.69 -4.57
C GLY A 79 -14.81 -17.65 -4.34
N TYR A 80 -15.26 -16.44 -3.98
CA TYR A 80 -16.63 -16.11 -3.65
C TYR A 80 -17.11 -14.99 -4.58
N TYR A 81 -17.96 -15.34 -5.55
CA TYR A 81 -18.62 -14.44 -6.49
C TYR A 81 -17.68 -13.50 -7.26
N GLY A 82 -16.40 -13.85 -7.40
CA GLY A 82 -15.38 -13.00 -8.01
C GLY A 82 -14.99 -11.75 -7.21
N LEU A 83 -15.37 -11.66 -5.93
CA LEU A 83 -15.13 -10.49 -5.07
C LEU A 83 -14.16 -10.77 -3.90
N LEU A 84 -13.89 -12.06 -3.66
CA LEU A 84 -12.96 -12.55 -2.65
C LEU A 84 -12.35 -13.86 -3.12
N TYR A 85 -11.03 -14.01 -2.98
CA TYR A 85 -10.31 -15.25 -3.25
C TYR A 85 -9.47 -15.69 -2.05
N GLN A 86 -9.38 -17.01 -1.84
CA GLN A 86 -8.63 -17.64 -0.77
C GLN A 86 -7.16 -17.81 -1.18
N LEU A 87 -6.41 -16.69 -1.25
CA LEU A 87 -5.03 -16.67 -1.76
C LEU A 87 -3.95 -16.73 -0.67
N GLN A 88 -4.25 -16.19 0.51
CA GLN A 88 -3.24 -16.05 1.57
C GLN A 88 -3.74 -16.67 2.88
N TRP A 89 -3.26 -17.86 3.18
CA TRP A 89 -3.41 -18.49 4.49
C TRP A 89 -2.42 -17.88 5.48
N SER A 90 -2.87 -17.52 6.68
CA SER A 90 -1.96 -17.01 7.71
C SER A 90 -2.42 -17.32 9.12
N GLY A 91 -1.43 -17.51 10.00
CA GLY A 91 -1.64 -17.46 11.45
C GLY A 91 -1.49 -16.04 11.98
N PHE A 92 -2.42 -15.59 12.82
CA PHE A 92 -2.29 -14.38 13.63
C PHE A 92 -2.67 -14.70 15.08
N GLY A 93 -1.66 -14.82 15.95
CA GLY A 93 -1.86 -15.33 17.31
C GLY A 93 -2.39 -16.76 17.29
N SER A 94 -3.53 -17.01 17.92
CA SER A 94 -4.24 -18.30 17.90
C SER A 94 -5.15 -18.51 16.70
N PHE A 95 -5.40 -17.47 15.89
CA PHE A 95 -6.24 -17.58 14.70
C PHE A 95 -5.43 -18.15 13.54
N LEU A 96 -5.95 -19.19 12.89
CA LEU A 96 -5.43 -19.77 11.66
C LEU A 96 -6.54 -19.73 10.60
N GLY A 97 -6.30 -19.00 9.51
CA GLY A 97 -7.30 -18.88 8.45
C GLY A 97 -6.84 -18.05 7.27
N PHE A 98 -7.71 -17.97 6.26
CA PHE A 98 -7.49 -17.09 5.10
C PHE A 98 -7.68 -15.63 5.49
N ARG A 99 -6.84 -14.76 4.95
CA ARG A 99 -7.01 -13.29 5.06
C ARG A 99 -8.05 -12.80 4.08
N ASN A 100 -8.70 -11.67 4.39
CA ASN A 100 -9.46 -10.94 3.39
C ASN A 100 -8.50 -10.21 2.44
N THR A 101 -8.36 -10.69 1.21
CA THR A 101 -7.59 -10.01 0.16
C THR A 101 -8.48 -9.40 -0.92
N SER A 102 -9.82 -9.53 -0.80
CA SER A 102 -10.78 -9.19 -1.86
C SER A 102 -10.34 -9.75 -3.23
N ILE A 103 -10.29 -8.90 -4.26
CA ILE A 103 -9.84 -9.24 -5.62
C ILE A 103 -8.32 -9.15 -5.80
N PHE A 104 -7.57 -8.87 -4.73
CA PHE A 104 -6.12 -8.67 -4.77
C PHE A 104 -5.37 -9.94 -4.37
N GLY A 105 -4.12 -10.04 -4.86
CA GLY A 105 -3.24 -11.20 -4.64
C GLY A 105 -2.82 -11.41 -3.17
N GLU A 106 -2.80 -10.35 -2.37
CA GLU A 106 -2.29 -10.41 -1.00
C GLU A 106 -2.94 -9.35 -0.08
N GLY A 107 -2.93 -9.62 1.23
CA GLY A 107 -3.47 -8.72 2.25
C GLY A 107 -2.83 -7.32 2.24
N PRO A 108 -1.49 -7.18 2.13
CA PRO A 108 -0.83 -5.87 2.04
C PRO A 108 -1.27 -5.04 0.82
N ALA A 109 -1.41 -5.66 -0.36
CA ALA A 109 -1.88 -5.00 -1.56
C ALA A 109 -3.30 -4.47 -1.39
N PHE A 110 -4.22 -5.26 -0.84
CA PHE A 110 -5.57 -4.80 -0.55
C PHE A 110 -5.57 -3.63 0.46
N ALA A 111 -4.80 -3.77 1.55
CA ALA A 111 -4.66 -2.74 2.57
C ALA A 111 -4.14 -1.41 2.00
N PHE A 112 -3.25 -1.44 1.01
CA PHE A 112 -2.77 -0.22 0.35
C PHE A 112 -3.89 0.60 -0.28
N TYR A 113 -4.80 -0.04 -1.04
CA TYR A 113 -5.96 0.65 -1.63
C TYR A 113 -6.93 1.17 -0.57
N LEU A 114 -7.16 0.41 0.51
CA LEU A 114 -7.98 0.85 1.64
C LEU A 114 -7.39 2.09 2.32
N ILE A 115 -6.07 2.15 2.48
CA ILE A 115 -5.35 3.29 3.06
C ILE A 115 -5.47 4.53 2.19
N ILE A 116 -5.31 4.40 0.87
CA ILE A 116 -5.51 5.54 -0.06
C ILE A 116 -6.95 6.04 0.02
N ALA A 117 -7.94 5.15 0.00
CA ALA A 117 -9.35 5.54 0.10
C ALA A 117 -9.66 6.22 1.45
N LEU A 118 -9.08 5.71 2.55
CA LEU A 118 -9.23 6.29 3.88
C LEU A 118 -8.59 7.68 4.00
N LEU A 119 -7.40 7.88 3.41
CA LEU A 119 -6.74 9.18 3.30
C LEU A 119 -7.65 10.19 2.61
N VAL A 120 -8.15 9.84 1.42
CA VAL A 120 -9.05 10.69 0.64
C VAL A 120 -10.32 10.98 1.44
N GLU A 121 -10.95 9.95 2.02
CA GLU A 121 -12.23 10.11 2.70
C GLU A 121 -12.13 11.01 3.94
N LEU A 122 -11.08 10.89 4.75
CA LEU A 122 -10.94 11.64 6.00
C LEU A 122 -10.25 13.01 5.84
N LEU A 123 -9.33 13.15 4.90
CA LEU A 123 -8.41 14.29 4.85
C LEU A 123 -8.64 15.18 3.64
N TYR A 124 -9.16 14.62 2.53
CA TYR A 124 -9.49 15.40 1.35
C TYR A 124 -10.93 15.95 1.41
N PHE A 125 -11.92 15.12 1.73
CA PHE A 125 -13.31 15.58 1.77
C PHE A 125 -13.64 16.37 3.04
N LYS A 126 -14.32 17.51 2.88
CA LYS A 126 -14.84 18.30 4.02
C LYS A 126 -15.83 17.54 4.90
N LYS A 127 -16.61 16.64 4.29
CA LYS A 127 -17.58 15.78 4.95
C LYS A 127 -17.35 14.36 4.48
N TYR A 128 -16.86 13.51 5.37
CA TYR A 128 -16.67 12.09 5.11
C TYR A 128 -18.00 11.34 5.23
N LYS A 129 -18.15 10.25 4.47
CA LYS A 129 -19.27 9.32 4.52
C LYS A 129 -18.93 8.18 5.47
N LEU A 130 -19.62 8.12 6.61
CA LEU A 130 -19.32 7.17 7.69
C LEU A 130 -19.33 5.70 7.23
N TRP A 131 -20.26 5.33 6.35
CA TRP A 131 -20.36 3.96 5.82
C TRP A 131 -19.10 3.54 5.05
N ARG A 132 -18.44 4.47 4.34
CA ARG A 132 -17.19 4.18 3.61
C ARG A 132 -16.06 3.92 4.58
N VAL A 133 -15.91 4.80 5.58
CA VAL A 133 -14.91 4.64 6.65
C VAL A 133 -15.10 3.31 7.36
N PHE A 134 -16.34 2.96 7.75
CA PHE A 134 -16.65 1.67 8.34
C PHE A 134 -16.24 0.49 7.45
N SER A 135 -16.58 0.57 6.15
CA SER A 135 -16.22 -0.47 5.17
C SER A 135 -14.70 -0.64 5.07
N PHE A 136 -13.94 0.46 5.03
CA PHE A 136 -12.48 0.41 4.99
C PHE A 136 -11.88 -0.21 6.25
N ILE A 137 -12.39 0.15 7.44
CA ILE A 137 -11.88 -0.40 8.71
C ILE A 137 -12.20 -1.89 8.84
N ALA A 138 -13.41 -2.32 8.47
CA ALA A 138 -13.78 -3.74 8.47
C ALA A 138 -12.84 -4.57 7.56
N ALA A 139 -12.56 -4.06 6.36
CA ALA A 139 -11.64 -4.72 5.43
C ALA A 139 -10.18 -4.68 5.92
N LEU A 140 -9.72 -3.58 6.52
CA LEU A 140 -8.38 -3.48 7.09
C LEU A 140 -8.16 -4.50 8.22
N VAL A 141 -9.12 -4.63 9.14
CA VAL A 141 -9.05 -5.62 10.23
C VAL A 141 -9.01 -7.04 9.67
N THR A 142 -9.90 -7.37 8.74
CA THR A 142 -9.99 -8.72 8.15
C THR A 142 -8.84 -9.05 7.18
N SER A 143 -8.11 -8.04 6.68
CA SER A 143 -6.92 -8.25 5.85
C SER A 143 -5.69 -8.74 6.62
N PHE A 144 -5.67 -8.60 7.96
CA PHE A 144 -4.51 -8.90 8.81
C PHE A 144 -3.18 -8.29 8.32
N SER A 145 -3.24 -7.10 7.70
CA SER A 145 -2.07 -6.36 7.25
C SER A 145 -1.55 -5.44 8.35
N THR A 146 -0.43 -5.81 8.97
CA THR A 146 0.23 -5.01 10.01
C THR A 146 0.59 -3.60 9.51
N THR A 147 1.14 -3.51 8.30
CA THR A 147 1.44 -2.23 7.64
C THR A 147 0.18 -1.41 7.43
N GLY A 148 -0.93 -2.04 7.00
CA GLY A 148 -2.23 -1.39 6.88
C GLY A 148 -2.72 -0.81 8.20
N TRP A 149 -2.64 -1.55 9.30
CA TRP A 149 -3.08 -1.07 10.61
C TRP A 149 -2.25 0.10 11.12
N ILE A 150 -0.92 0.05 10.98
CA ILE A 150 -0.01 1.14 11.38
C ILE A 150 -0.33 2.41 10.59
N LEU A 151 -0.50 2.30 9.27
CA LEU A 151 -0.84 3.45 8.43
C LEU A 151 -2.22 4.01 8.76
N ALA A 152 -3.23 3.17 8.98
CA ALA A 152 -4.57 3.60 9.37
C ALA A 152 -4.55 4.35 10.71
N LEU A 153 -3.80 3.84 11.70
CA LEU A 153 -3.60 4.52 12.98
C LEU A 153 -2.97 5.91 12.77
N GLY A 154 -1.91 6.00 11.96
CA GLY A 154 -1.28 7.28 11.63
C GLY A 154 -2.26 8.28 11.00
N ILE A 155 -3.15 7.81 10.11
CA ILE A 155 -4.18 8.64 9.48
C ILE A 155 -5.19 9.15 10.51
N PHE A 156 -5.69 8.28 11.40
CA PHE A 156 -6.60 8.71 12.45
C PHE A 156 -5.97 9.74 13.37
N VAL A 157 -4.70 9.54 13.75
CA VAL A 157 -3.94 10.52 14.55
C VAL A 157 -3.87 11.85 13.82
N ALA A 158 -3.46 11.85 12.55
CA ALA A 158 -3.36 13.07 11.75
C ALA A 158 -4.73 13.78 11.65
N TYR A 159 -5.79 13.04 11.32
CA TYR A 159 -7.15 13.57 11.21
C TYR A 159 -7.61 14.24 12.51
N PHE A 160 -7.50 13.56 13.64
CA PHE A 160 -7.94 14.09 14.93
C PHE A 160 -7.03 15.21 15.45
N TYR A 161 -5.73 15.16 15.16
CA TYR A 161 -4.79 16.21 15.55
C TYR A 161 -5.08 17.53 14.83
N CYS A 162 -5.39 17.45 13.54
CA CYS A 162 -5.69 18.63 12.73
C CYS A 162 -7.12 19.17 12.93
N LYS A 163 -8.04 18.39 13.51
CA LYS A 163 -9.43 18.81 13.71
C LYS A 163 -9.52 19.93 14.76
N SER A 164 -9.84 21.14 14.30
CA SER A 164 -9.89 22.37 15.11
C SER A 164 -10.90 22.34 16.26
N THR A 165 -11.94 21.51 16.17
CA THR A 165 -12.96 21.37 17.23
C THR A 165 -12.46 20.61 18.46
N ILE A 166 -11.30 19.95 18.39
CA ILE A 166 -10.75 19.14 19.49
C ILE A 166 -9.83 19.99 20.36
N SER A 167 -10.06 19.95 21.67
CA SER A 167 -9.25 20.70 22.64
C SER A 167 -7.76 20.29 22.58
N LYS A 168 -6.85 21.21 22.93
CA LYS A 168 -5.40 20.94 22.95
C LYS A 168 -5.04 19.75 23.87
N ARG A 169 -5.72 19.62 25.01
CA ARG A 169 -5.54 18.48 25.95
C ARG A 169 -5.94 17.16 25.31
N ALA A 170 -7.10 17.11 24.64
CA ALA A 170 -7.56 15.91 23.95
C ALA A 170 -6.65 15.53 22.77
N ARG A 171 -6.14 16.51 22.01
CA ARG A 171 -5.15 16.24 20.94
C ARG A 171 -3.87 15.63 21.47
N ASN A 172 -3.32 16.16 22.57
CA ASN A 172 -2.13 15.60 23.21
C ASN A 172 -2.38 14.16 23.72
N LEU A 173 -3.56 13.90 24.29
CA LEU A 173 -3.94 12.57 24.73
C LEU A 173 -4.06 11.57 23.57
N ILE A 174 -4.65 11.99 22.43
CA ILE A 174 -4.74 11.16 21.22
C ILE A 174 -3.35 10.80 20.69
N VAL A 175 -2.44 11.78 20.60
CA VAL A 175 -1.06 11.53 20.17
C VAL A 175 -0.34 10.59 21.14
N PHE A 176 -0.53 10.77 22.45
CA PHE A 176 0.04 9.89 23.47
C PHE A 176 -0.49 8.46 23.37
N ILE A 177 -1.81 8.27 23.29
CA ILE A 177 -2.43 6.95 23.12
C ILE A 177 -1.93 6.29 21.84
N ALA A 178 -1.85 7.04 20.74
CA ALA A 178 -1.35 6.50 19.49
C ALA A 178 0.13 6.15 19.53
N PHE A 179 0.94 6.92 20.25
CA PHE A 179 2.34 6.57 20.52
C PHE A 179 2.44 5.29 21.34
N CYS A 180 1.62 5.12 22.38
CA CYS A 180 1.55 3.87 23.15
C CYS A 180 1.13 2.68 22.26
N LEU A 181 0.10 2.85 21.42
CA LEU A 181 -0.35 1.83 20.46
C LEU A 181 0.74 1.51 19.42
N PHE A 182 1.48 2.53 18.96
CA PHE A 182 2.61 2.35 18.07
C PHE A 182 3.73 1.55 18.76
N CYS A 183 4.10 1.89 19.99
CA CYS A 183 5.10 1.14 20.75
C CYS A 183 4.67 -0.31 21.00
N ALA A 184 3.38 -0.55 21.30
CA ALA A 184 2.84 -1.90 21.46
C ALA A 184 2.82 -2.68 20.14
N ALA A 185 2.42 -2.03 19.03
CA ALA A 185 2.49 -2.62 17.71
C ALA A 185 3.94 -2.91 17.32
N PHE A 186 4.88 -2.03 17.67
CA PHE A 186 6.30 -2.18 17.42
C PHE A 186 6.89 -3.38 18.19
N SER A 187 6.56 -3.55 19.47
CA SER A 187 7.04 -4.69 20.25
C SER A 187 6.49 -6.02 19.75
N VAL A 188 5.20 -6.08 19.38
CA VAL A 188 4.61 -7.26 18.72
C VAL A 188 5.27 -7.49 17.36
N SER A 189 5.50 -6.42 16.58
CA SER A 189 6.16 -6.52 15.28
C SER A 189 7.60 -6.99 15.40
N HIS A 190 8.34 -6.66 16.46
CA HIS A 190 9.70 -7.15 16.67
C HIS A 190 9.74 -8.67 16.85
N VAL A 191 8.78 -9.22 17.62
CA VAL A 191 8.63 -10.68 17.79
C VAL A 191 8.25 -11.35 16.46
N LEU A 192 7.38 -10.70 15.67
CA LEU A 192 7.00 -11.18 14.32
C LEU A 192 8.09 -10.95 13.26
N PHE A 193 8.95 -9.95 13.45
CA PHE A 193 10.05 -9.62 12.55
C PHE A 193 11.17 -10.61 12.70
N ALA A 194 11.53 -10.97 13.94
CA ALA A 194 12.48 -12.05 14.20
C ALA A 194 12.04 -13.36 13.54
N SER A 195 10.74 -13.70 13.57
CA SER A 195 10.23 -14.89 12.90
C SER A 195 10.04 -14.75 11.38
N LYS A 196 9.96 -13.53 10.84
CA LYS A 196 9.85 -13.26 9.39
C LYS A 196 11.18 -13.08 8.69
N VAL A 197 12.22 -12.57 9.34
CA VAL A 197 13.56 -12.42 8.74
C VAL A 197 14.14 -13.78 8.35
N ASP A 198 13.83 -14.82 9.12
CA ASP A 198 14.21 -16.20 8.82
C ASP A 198 13.33 -16.88 7.75
N THR A 199 12.36 -16.16 7.16
CA THR A 199 11.55 -16.67 6.04
C THR A 199 12.15 -16.30 4.69
N SER A 200 11.84 -17.09 3.66
CA SER A 200 12.25 -16.84 2.26
C SER A 200 11.96 -15.40 1.80
N SER A 201 10.79 -14.84 2.13
CA SER A 201 10.43 -13.45 1.80
C SER A 201 11.33 -12.42 2.50
N GLY A 202 11.66 -12.63 3.79
CA GLY A 202 12.54 -11.73 4.53
C GLY A 202 13.96 -11.67 3.94
N ALA A 203 14.51 -12.84 3.57
CA ALA A 203 15.80 -12.94 2.92
C ALA A 203 15.81 -12.25 1.54
N ILE A 204 14.76 -12.42 0.74
CA ILE A 204 14.57 -11.75 -0.57
C ILE A 204 14.57 -10.23 -0.42
N HIS A 205 13.83 -9.67 0.54
CA HIS A 205 13.79 -8.21 0.74
C HIS A 205 15.14 -7.62 1.19
N MET A 206 15.90 -8.36 2.00
CA MET A 206 17.25 -7.94 2.41
C MET A 206 18.22 -7.99 1.23
N ASP A 207 18.10 -9.02 0.39
CA ASP A 207 18.90 -9.13 -0.83
C ASP A 207 18.55 -8.04 -1.85
N ASP A 208 17.27 -7.70 -2.03
CA ASP A 208 16.83 -6.57 -2.84
C ASP A 208 17.51 -5.26 -2.41
N PHE A 209 17.62 -5.03 -1.10
CA PHE A 209 18.29 -3.85 -0.59
C PHE A 209 19.78 -3.82 -0.98
N LYS A 210 20.48 -4.94 -0.78
CA LYS A 210 21.92 -5.06 -1.10
C LYS A 210 22.16 -4.94 -2.61
N ALA A 211 21.42 -5.72 -3.40
CA ALA A 211 21.54 -5.75 -4.86
C ALA A 211 21.22 -4.39 -5.48
N GLY A 212 20.13 -3.75 -5.06
CA GLY A 212 19.75 -2.42 -5.55
C GLY A 212 20.77 -1.35 -5.20
N PHE A 213 21.34 -1.39 -4.00
CA PHE A 213 22.39 -0.45 -3.61
C PHE A 213 23.69 -0.67 -4.40
N ALA A 214 24.11 -1.92 -4.58
CA ALA A 214 25.28 -2.27 -5.38
C ALA A 214 25.12 -1.86 -6.86
N ALA A 215 23.94 -2.13 -7.43
CA ALA A 215 23.59 -1.67 -8.77
C ALA A 215 23.59 -0.14 -8.88
N TRP A 216 23.07 0.59 -7.89
CA TRP A 216 23.17 2.05 -7.92
C TRP A 216 24.62 2.55 -7.91
N LEU A 217 25.50 1.92 -7.10
CA LEU A 217 26.90 2.31 -7.03
C LEU A 217 27.67 2.08 -8.33
N SER A 218 27.24 1.19 -9.22
CA SER A 218 27.87 1.02 -10.55
C SER A 218 27.63 2.20 -11.49
N SER A 219 26.55 2.97 -11.29
CA SER A 219 26.26 4.19 -12.05
C SER A 219 25.46 5.20 -11.21
N PRO A 220 26.11 5.95 -10.29
CA PRO A 220 25.39 6.72 -9.28
C PRO A 220 24.57 7.90 -9.82
N ILE A 221 25.03 8.54 -10.91
CA ILE A 221 24.44 9.78 -11.42
C ILE A 221 23.30 9.49 -12.41
N LEU A 222 23.56 8.64 -13.40
CA LEU A 222 22.63 8.35 -14.51
C LEU A 222 21.90 7.00 -14.36
N GLY A 223 22.35 6.13 -13.45
CA GLY A 223 21.83 4.78 -13.31
C GLY A 223 22.24 3.85 -14.45
N ASN A 224 21.74 2.62 -14.41
CA ASN A 224 22.05 1.54 -15.35
C ASN A 224 21.00 1.38 -16.46
N GLY A 225 20.30 2.47 -16.79
CA GLY A 225 19.20 2.52 -17.76
C GLY A 225 17.84 2.49 -17.07
N ILE A 226 17.08 3.57 -17.24
CA ILE A 226 15.77 3.76 -16.61
C ILE A 226 14.85 2.55 -16.89
N GLY A 227 14.27 1.90 -15.89
CA GLY A 227 13.37 0.76 -16.15
C GLY A 227 14.05 -0.49 -16.77
N ASN A 228 15.38 -0.55 -16.75
CA ASN A 228 16.15 -1.76 -17.01
C ASN A 228 16.12 -2.64 -15.74
N ASN A 229 15.12 -3.51 -15.64
CA ASN A 229 14.98 -4.41 -14.48
C ASN A 229 16.19 -5.34 -14.32
N ASP A 230 16.81 -5.71 -15.44
CA ASP A 230 17.94 -6.64 -15.48
C ASP A 230 19.23 -6.01 -14.94
N ALA A 231 19.28 -4.69 -14.76
CA ALA A 231 20.44 -4.00 -14.18
C ALA A 231 20.76 -4.44 -12.74
N VAL A 232 19.76 -4.92 -12.00
CA VAL A 232 19.92 -5.31 -10.59
C VAL A 232 20.24 -6.80 -10.46
N VAL A 233 19.84 -7.62 -11.44
CA VAL A 233 19.97 -9.09 -11.42
C VAL A 233 21.40 -9.57 -11.19
N PRO A 234 22.46 -8.99 -11.82
CA PRO A 234 23.84 -9.40 -11.57
C PRO A 234 24.32 -9.23 -10.12
N PHE A 235 23.62 -8.42 -9.33
CA PHE A 235 23.96 -8.14 -7.94
C PHE A 235 23.09 -8.93 -6.93
N MET A 236 22.13 -9.71 -7.42
CA MET A 236 21.30 -10.58 -6.58
C MET A 236 22.07 -11.82 -6.15
N SER A 237 21.74 -12.35 -4.97
CA SER A 237 22.35 -13.57 -4.46
C SER A 237 21.82 -14.81 -5.18
N SER A 238 22.64 -15.86 -5.31
CA SER A 238 22.28 -17.08 -6.04
C SER A 238 21.16 -17.92 -5.41
N PHE A 239 20.82 -17.70 -4.14
CA PHE A 239 19.73 -18.44 -3.47
C PHE A 239 18.35 -18.19 -4.11
N ARG A 240 18.25 -17.18 -4.99
CA ARG A 240 17.02 -16.73 -5.64
C ARG A 240 17.18 -16.61 -7.16
N ASP A 241 18.05 -17.41 -7.78
CA ASP A 241 18.28 -17.40 -9.24
C ASP A 241 16.99 -17.55 -10.07
N ASN A 242 15.96 -18.21 -9.52
CA ASN A 242 14.65 -18.38 -10.16
C ASN A 242 13.65 -17.24 -9.86
N ASN A 243 14.05 -16.22 -9.08
CA ASN A 243 13.20 -15.10 -8.68
C ASN A 243 13.96 -13.77 -8.81
N THR A 244 13.74 -13.10 -9.95
CA THR A 244 14.29 -11.77 -10.26
C THR A 244 13.37 -10.61 -9.86
N GLY A 245 12.28 -10.89 -9.13
CA GLY A 245 11.33 -9.87 -8.68
C GLY A 245 11.97 -8.89 -7.70
N PHE A 246 11.67 -7.59 -7.80
CA PHE A 246 12.30 -6.58 -6.97
C PHE A 246 11.26 -5.75 -6.21
N SER A 247 11.42 -5.67 -4.88
CA SER A 247 10.39 -5.11 -3.98
C SER A 247 10.69 -3.71 -3.45
N ASN A 248 11.89 -3.16 -3.71
CA ASN A 248 12.31 -1.87 -3.16
C ASN A 248 12.26 -0.74 -4.21
N THR A 249 11.13 -0.03 -4.30
CA THR A 249 10.94 1.04 -5.30
C THR A 249 12.01 2.14 -5.26
N PHE A 250 12.45 2.58 -4.07
CA PHE A 250 13.44 3.66 -3.96
C PHE A 250 14.79 3.26 -4.54
N LEU A 251 15.29 2.08 -4.14
CA LEU A 251 16.55 1.56 -4.65
C LEU A 251 16.45 1.17 -6.12
N PHE A 252 15.28 0.72 -6.58
CA PHE A 252 15.05 0.43 -7.99
C PHE A 252 15.19 1.70 -8.86
N VAL A 253 14.58 2.81 -8.43
CA VAL A 253 14.67 4.12 -9.10
C VAL A 253 16.12 4.61 -9.12
N LEU A 254 16.86 4.45 -8.02
CA LEU A 254 18.28 4.81 -7.95
C LEU A 254 19.16 3.90 -8.83
N ALA A 255 18.97 2.58 -8.78
CA ALA A 255 19.75 1.62 -9.54
C ALA A 255 19.59 1.80 -11.06
N THR A 256 18.37 2.11 -11.50
CA THR A 256 18.04 2.25 -12.93
C THR A 256 18.26 3.66 -13.47
N GLY A 257 17.90 4.71 -12.72
CA GLY A 257 17.97 6.10 -13.18
C GLY A 257 19.00 7.00 -12.48
N GLY A 258 19.65 6.52 -11.41
CA GLY A 258 20.63 7.29 -10.66
C GLY A 258 20.04 8.50 -9.93
N LEU A 259 20.92 9.33 -9.37
CA LEU A 259 20.55 10.52 -8.62
C LEU A 259 19.80 11.56 -9.46
N LEU A 260 20.14 11.70 -10.73
CA LEU A 260 19.48 12.68 -11.60
C LEU A 260 17.99 12.36 -11.74
N TYR A 261 17.69 11.09 -11.99
CA TYR A 261 16.33 10.62 -12.11
C TYR A 261 15.60 10.58 -10.78
N PHE A 262 16.28 10.13 -9.72
CA PHE A 262 15.75 10.14 -8.36
C PHE A 262 15.37 11.57 -7.92
N ALA A 263 16.17 12.57 -8.28
CA ALA A 263 15.88 13.97 -8.02
C ALA A 263 14.65 14.46 -8.79
N LEU A 264 14.45 14.06 -10.05
CA LEU A 264 13.24 14.38 -10.82
C LEU A 264 12.00 13.70 -10.22
N TRP A 265 12.14 12.43 -9.84
CA TRP A 265 11.09 11.68 -9.17
C TRP A 265 10.71 12.35 -7.84
N LEU A 266 11.67 12.74 -7.00
CA LEU A 266 11.44 13.54 -5.78
C LEU A 266 10.86 14.93 -6.10
N ALA A 267 11.33 15.59 -7.15
CA ALA A 267 10.82 16.87 -7.59
C ALA A 267 9.40 16.77 -8.13
N SER A 268 8.89 15.61 -8.55
CA SER A 268 7.46 15.46 -8.85
C SER A 268 6.59 15.54 -7.57
N PHE A 269 7.12 15.10 -6.43
CA PHE A 269 6.50 15.30 -5.13
C PHE A 269 6.66 16.75 -4.61
N TRP A 270 7.80 17.40 -4.88
CA TRP A 270 8.07 18.78 -4.44
C TRP A 270 7.65 19.89 -5.44
N GLY A 271 7.52 19.62 -6.72
CA GLY A 271 7.16 20.58 -7.77
C GLY A 271 5.71 21.02 -7.67
N TYR A 272 4.88 20.19 -7.02
CA TYR A 272 3.54 20.53 -6.57
C TYR A 272 3.52 21.70 -5.56
N TYR A 273 4.65 22.04 -4.94
CA TYR A 273 4.78 23.06 -3.88
C TYR A 273 4.90 24.51 -4.38
N ARG A 274 5.15 24.73 -5.69
CA ARG A 274 5.51 26.06 -6.24
C ARG A 274 4.64 26.58 -7.39
N ALA A 275 3.46 26.00 -7.62
CA ALA A 275 2.53 26.50 -8.63
C ALA A 275 1.59 27.60 -8.10
N LYS A 276 2.15 28.68 -7.53
CA LYS A 276 1.67 30.09 -7.54
C LYS A 276 2.57 30.89 -6.61
N GLY A 277 3.17 31.94 -7.14
CA GLY A 277 4.21 32.78 -6.51
C GLY A 277 3.83 33.58 -5.26
N ASN A 278 3.19 32.94 -4.28
CA ASN A 278 3.16 33.37 -2.88
C ASN A 278 3.04 32.11 -2.04
N ALA A 279 4.06 31.84 -1.23
CA ALA A 279 4.17 30.65 -0.40
C ALA A 279 2.96 30.51 0.53
N ARG A 280 1.95 29.76 0.09
CA ARG A 280 0.91 29.17 0.91
C ARG A 280 1.04 27.68 0.75
N TRP A 281 1.65 27.08 1.77
CA TRP A 281 1.83 25.65 2.00
C TRP A 281 0.66 24.86 1.40
N PHE A 282 0.91 24.03 0.38
CA PHE A 282 -0.07 23.07 -0.12
C PHE A 282 0.51 21.66 0.00
N GLY A 283 0.11 20.96 1.05
CA GLY A 283 0.06 19.50 1.08
C GLY A 283 -1.39 19.07 0.84
N LEU A 284 -1.64 17.78 0.76
CA LEU A 284 -2.99 17.17 0.83
C LEU A 284 -3.77 17.49 2.14
N PHE A 285 -3.29 18.46 2.93
CA PHE A 285 -3.76 18.88 4.24
C PHE A 285 -3.74 20.41 4.44
N SER A 286 -3.61 21.22 3.39
CA SER A 286 -3.51 22.68 3.56
C SER A 286 -4.83 23.44 3.67
N SER A 287 -5.87 22.77 4.17
CA SER A 287 -7.06 23.46 4.67
C SER A 287 -7.56 22.86 5.99
N LEU A 288 -6.62 22.51 6.86
CA LEU A 288 -6.87 22.37 8.30
C LEU A 288 -6.34 23.61 9.02
#